data_AF-A0A6A7AD78-F1
#
_entry.id   AF-A0A6A7AD78-F1
#
_cell.length_a   1.000
_cell.length_b   1.000
_cell.length_c   1.000
_cell.angle_alpha   90.00
_cell.angle_beta   90.00
_cell.angle_gamma   90.00
#
_symmetry.space_group_name_H-M   'P 1'
#
loop_
_entity.id
_entity.type
_entity.pdbx_description
1 polymer ?
#
loop_
_entity_poly.entity_id
_entity_poly.type
_entity_poly.pdbx_seq_one_letter_code
_entity_poly.pdbx_strand_id
1 'polypeptide(L)'
;MTGDIGEQGTCTTCAYTEDFSNYWTAAMYFKHQNGSYKRVPIYPNAQLGYEGQDDTNIKGGMTIYYTQKDFNTSDLENYTTAFPPGFRMTVGNPTTDSLNGSKKGLAYTCLETILTRGFETQDFPTKPCPAGIMAIHHFPSCWDGKNLDSPDHQSHMFSTTKGGFRPAGPCPASHPVKMPQLAYETMWNTTAFADMWPTDGSQPFVWSYSDHKGYGTHADYVFGWKGDSLQRAMNNSCMFHYCGSPGMQGVLKTQTVQEMNACAVESTVTEEVDGWLDHLPGYEMEV
;
A
#
# COMPACT_ATOMS: atom_id res chain seq x y z
N MET A 1 14.18 9.86 -12.73
CA MET A 1 13.01 10.64 -13.17
C MET A 1 13.11 12.02 -12.55
N THR A 2 13.03 13.08 -13.34
CA THR A 2 13.00 14.48 -12.89
C THR A 2 11.68 15.11 -13.32
N GLY A 3 11.15 16.04 -12.53
CA GLY A 3 9.90 16.76 -12.83
C GLY A 3 8.65 16.16 -12.19
N ASP A 4 7.50 16.74 -12.54
CA ASP A 4 6.18 16.31 -12.08
C ASP A 4 5.79 15.03 -12.81
N ILE A 5 5.79 13.89 -12.08
CA ILE A 5 5.45 12.58 -12.64
C ILE A 5 3.95 12.51 -12.96
N GLY A 6 3.13 13.27 -12.23
CA GLY A 6 1.69 13.32 -12.45
C GLY A 6 1.34 13.78 -13.87
N GLU A 7 2.15 14.67 -14.44
CA GLU A 7 1.96 15.22 -15.78
C GLU A 7 2.52 14.34 -16.91
N GLN A 8 3.23 13.25 -16.59
CA GLN A 8 3.87 12.37 -17.57
C GLN A 8 3.05 11.11 -17.87
N GLY A 9 2.17 10.71 -16.96
CA GLY A 9 1.34 9.52 -17.12
C GLY A 9 0.21 9.71 -18.15
N THR A 10 -0.01 8.68 -18.97
CA THR A 10 -1.05 8.67 -20.03
C THR A 10 -2.38 8.08 -19.56
N CYS A 11 -2.36 7.20 -18.55
CA CYS A 11 -3.53 6.67 -17.88
C CYS A 11 -3.22 6.36 -16.40
N THR A 12 -4.25 6.08 -15.60
CA THR A 12 -4.11 5.64 -14.21
C THR A 12 -5.07 4.48 -13.91
N THR A 13 -4.66 3.56 -13.05
CA THR A 13 -5.49 2.47 -12.53
C THR A 13 -6.29 2.90 -11.28
N CYS A 14 -6.05 4.10 -10.75
CA CYS A 14 -6.78 4.64 -9.60
C CYS A 14 -8.19 5.09 -9.98
N ALA A 15 -9.12 5.05 -9.01
CA ALA A 15 -10.48 5.56 -9.20
C ALA A 15 -10.50 7.07 -9.55
N TYR A 16 -9.58 7.83 -8.96
CA TYR A 16 -9.42 9.26 -9.22
C TYR A 16 -8.54 9.47 -10.45
N THR A 17 -9.06 10.12 -11.48
CA THR A 17 -8.34 10.42 -12.73
C THR A 17 -7.28 11.51 -12.57
N GLU A 18 -7.14 12.04 -11.36
CA GLU A 18 -6.17 13.08 -11.02
C GLU A 18 -4.96 12.50 -10.27
N ASP A 19 -4.97 11.21 -9.93
CA ASP A 19 -3.87 10.53 -9.26
C ASP A 19 -3.09 9.63 -10.22
N PHE A 20 -1.83 9.99 -10.47
CA PHE A 20 -0.86 9.25 -11.27
C PHE A 20 0.38 8.89 -10.43
N SER A 21 0.22 8.88 -9.10
CA SER A 21 1.28 8.47 -8.19
C SER A 21 1.67 7.01 -8.42
N ASN A 22 2.91 6.67 -8.10
CA ASN A 22 3.36 5.27 -8.09
C ASN A 22 3.36 4.75 -6.66
N TYR A 23 2.69 3.61 -6.49
CA TYR A 23 2.57 2.89 -5.23
C TYR A 23 3.17 1.51 -5.43
N TRP A 24 4.13 1.14 -4.59
CA TRP A 24 4.79 -0.15 -4.70
C TRP A 24 4.99 -0.79 -3.33
N THR A 25 4.89 -2.12 -3.29
CA THR A 25 5.27 -2.94 -2.14
C THR A 25 5.85 -4.26 -2.65
N ALA A 26 6.67 -4.91 -1.83
CA ALA A 26 7.25 -6.21 -2.15
C ALA A 26 6.18 -7.26 -2.44
N ALA A 27 6.45 -8.19 -3.35
CA ALA A 27 5.54 -9.29 -3.64
C ALA A 27 5.62 -10.41 -2.59
N MET A 28 4.47 -10.95 -2.20
CA MET A 28 4.39 -12.14 -1.33
C MET A 28 4.37 -13.42 -2.17
N TYR A 29 5.06 -14.44 -1.67
CA TYR A 29 5.11 -15.78 -2.24
C TYR A 29 4.70 -16.80 -1.18
N PHE A 30 4.07 -17.88 -1.61
CA PHE A 30 3.89 -19.10 -0.85
C PHE A 30 5.07 -20.03 -1.13
N LYS A 31 5.71 -20.55 -0.09
CA LYS A 31 6.76 -21.58 -0.18
C LYS A 31 6.15 -22.94 0.15
N HIS A 32 6.06 -23.81 -0.84
CA HIS A 32 5.55 -25.16 -0.68
C HIS A 32 6.59 -26.08 0.00
N GLN A 33 6.14 -27.16 0.64
CA GLN A 33 7.02 -28.11 1.34
C GLN A 33 8.04 -28.81 0.42
N ASN A 34 7.75 -28.88 -0.89
CA ASN A 34 8.69 -29.41 -1.90
C ASN A 34 9.81 -28.41 -2.27
N GLY A 35 9.82 -27.22 -1.68
CA GLY A 35 10.81 -26.16 -1.94
C GLY A 35 10.40 -25.15 -3.01
N SER A 36 9.36 -25.42 -3.80
CA SER A 36 8.90 -24.50 -4.85
C SER A 36 8.13 -23.30 -4.28
N TYR A 37 8.11 -22.21 -5.05
CA TYR A 37 7.48 -20.95 -4.72
C TYR A 37 6.31 -20.66 -5.67
N LYS A 38 5.27 -20.01 -5.17
CA LYS A 38 4.16 -19.51 -5.98
C LYS A 38 3.83 -18.10 -5.56
N ARG A 39 3.79 -17.17 -6.52
CA ARG A 39 3.37 -15.79 -6.22
C ARG A 39 1.94 -15.78 -5.68
N VAL A 40 1.73 -15.07 -4.58
CA VAL A 40 0.38 -14.90 -4.02
C VAL A 40 -0.30 -13.78 -4.81
N PRO A 41 -1.46 -14.04 -5.44
CA PRO A 41 -2.16 -12.99 -6.18
C PRO A 41 -2.76 -11.96 -5.23
N ILE A 42 -2.76 -10.70 -5.64
CA ILE A 42 -3.51 -9.64 -4.96
C ILE A 42 -4.95 -9.59 -5.46
N TYR A 43 -5.87 -9.10 -4.63
CA TYR A 43 -7.26 -8.89 -4.99
C TYR A 43 -7.77 -7.56 -4.40
N PRO A 44 -8.83 -6.95 -4.97
CA PRO A 44 -9.31 -5.65 -4.48
C PRO A 44 -9.89 -5.76 -3.07
N ASN A 45 -9.76 -4.69 -2.28
CA ASN A 45 -10.49 -4.57 -1.02
C ASN A 45 -11.98 -4.38 -1.29
N ALA A 46 -12.81 -4.73 -0.31
CA ALA A 46 -14.21 -4.38 -0.35
C ALA A 46 -14.36 -2.85 -0.34
N GLN A 47 -15.45 -2.36 -0.95
CA GLN A 47 -15.84 -0.94 -0.90
C GLN A 47 -15.04 0.01 -1.80
N LEU A 48 -14.44 -0.51 -2.88
CA LEU A 48 -13.75 0.31 -3.89
C LEU A 48 -14.61 0.65 -5.11
N GLY A 49 -15.80 0.07 -5.23
CA GLY A 49 -16.73 0.32 -6.32
C GLY A 49 -17.54 1.61 -6.16
N TYR A 50 -18.54 1.76 -7.02
CA TYR A 50 -19.48 2.89 -7.02
C TYR A 50 -20.10 3.08 -5.62
N GLU A 51 -20.02 4.30 -5.08
CA GLU A 51 -20.49 4.67 -3.74
C GLU A 51 -19.97 3.78 -2.60
N GLY A 52 -18.75 3.26 -2.73
CA GLY A 52 -18.16 2.41 -1.69
C GLY A 52 -18.81 1.03 -1.57
N GLN A 53 -19.48 0.57 -2.64
CA GLN A 53 -19.94 -0.81 -2.74
C GLN A 53 -18.80 -1.73 -3.20
N ASP A 54 -18.96 -3.03 -2.98
CA ASP A 54 -18.08 -4.03 -3.57
C ASP A 54 -18.30 -4.10 -5.10
N ASP A 55 -17.22 -4.26 -5.87
CA ASP A 55 -17.27 -4.43 -7.32
C ASP A 55 -16.26 -5.49 -7.76
N THR A 56 -16.80 -6.66 -8.11
CA THR A 56 -16.01 -7.84 -8.51
C THR A 56 -15.34 -7.69 -9.88
N ASN A 57 -15.61 -6.61 -10.62
CA ASN A 57 -14.96 -6.33 -11.89
C ASN A 57 -13.62 -5.60 -11.72
N ILE A 58 -13.29 -5.08 -10.54
CA ILE A 58 -11.99 -4.43 -10.29
C ILE A 58 -10.87 -5.48 -10.38
N LYS A 59 -9.86 -5.22 -11.21
CA LYS A 59 -8.75 -6.17 -11.40
C LYS A 59 -7.53 -5.77 -10.56
N GLY A 60 -7.26 -6.58 -9.53
CA GLY A 60 -6.07 -6.43 -8.69
C GLY A 60 -6.02 -5.10 -7.93
N GLY A 61 -4.81 -4.58 -7.73
CA GLY A 61 -4.56 -3.27 -7.13
C GLY A 61 -4.37 -3.27 -5.62
N MET A 62 -4.01 -2.11 -5.10
CA MET A 62 -3.88 -1.80 -3.68
C MET A 62 -4.89 -0.72 -3.31
N THR A 63 -5.36 -0.72 -2.06
CA THR A 63 -6.15 0.41 -1.57
C THR A 63 -5.22 1.45 -1.01
N ILE A 64 -5.32 2.68 -1.53
CA ILE A 64 -4.51 3.80 -1.10
C ILE A 64 -5.38 4.78 -0.32
N TYR A 65 -4.94 5.12 0.88
CA TYR A 65 -5.63 6.05 1.75
C TYR A 65 -4.82 7.32 1.94
N TYR A 66 -5.48 8.47 1.80
CA TYR A 66 -4.97 9.76 2.24
C TYR A 66 -5.95 10.31 3.28
N THR A 67 -5.56 10.29 4.56
CA THR A 67 -6.42 10.79 5.64
C THR A 67 -5.82 12.01 6.33
N GLN A 68 -6.66 12.97 6.71
CA GLN A 68 -6.23 14.19 7.39
C GLN A 68 -5.91 13.93 8.89
N LYS A 69 -6.56 12.93 9.50
CA LYS A 69 -6.44 12.63 10.93
C LYS A 69 -6.73 11.18 11.30
N ASP A 70 -7.91 10.66 10.94
CA ASP A 70 -8.28 9.27 11.19
C ASP A 70 -9.26 8.76 10.13
N PHE A 71 -9.73 7.53 10.30
CA PHE A 71 -10.62 6.88 9.33
C PHE A 71 -12.05 7.45 9.34
N ASN A 72 -12.48 8.13 10.39
CA ASN A 72 -13.88 8.51 10.57
C ASN A 72 -14.14 10.01 10.48
N THR A 73 -13.10 10.83 10.65
CA THR A 73 -13.25 12.29 10.77
C THR A 73 -12.23 13.04 9.92
N SER A 74 -12.72 14.08 9.22
CA SER A 74 -11.89 15.12 8.62
C SER A 74 -11.29 16.02 9.71
N ASP A 75 -10.20 16.73 9.38
CA ASP A 75 -9.49 17.62 10.28
C ASP A 75 -9.11 18.92 9.57
N LEU A 76 -10.15 19.73 9.29
CA LEU A 76 -10.02 21.02 8.61
C LEU A 76 -9.45 22.12 9.52
N GLU A 77 -9.48 21.92 10.83
CA GLU A 77 -8.90 22.86 11.81
C GLU A 77 -7.36 22.77 11.84
N ASN A 78 -6.80 21.58 11.59
CA ASN A 78 -5.36 21.37 11.51
C ASN A 78 -4.95 21.14 10.05
N TYR A 79 -4.62 22.25 9.39
CA TYR A 79 -4.24 22.29 7.97
C TYR A 79 -3.26 21.18 7.59
N THR A 80 -3.63 20.40 6.58
CA THR A 80 -2.82 19.31 6.04
C THR A 80 -2.27 19.75 4.69
N THR A 81 -0.95 19.79 4.57
CA THR A 81 -0.25 20.17 3.33
C THR A 81 -0.18 18.95 2.43
N ALA A 82 -0.59 19.04 1.17
CA ALA A 82 -0.41 17.94 0.22
C ALA A 82 1.07 17.77 -0.15
N PHE A 83 1.44 16.56 -0.57
CA PHE A 83 2.79 16.29 -1.07
C PHE A 83 3.08 17.16 -2.31
N PRO A 84 4.27 17.76 -2.42
CA PRO A 84 4.65 18.57 -3.59
C PRO A 84 5.13 17.71 -4.79
N PRO A 85 5.08 18.22 -6.03
CA PRO A 85 5.65 17.56 -7.20
C PRO A 85 7.11 17.14 -7.00
N GLY A 86 7.43 15.90 -7.40
CA GLY A 86 8.76 15.30 -7.22
C GLY A 86 9.00 14.69 -5.84
N PHE A 87 8.03 14.77 -4.92
CA PHE A 87 8.11 14.13 -3.61
C PHE A 87 8.14 12.60 -3.71
N ARG A 88 9.01 11.96 -2.93
CA ARG A 88 9.09 10.50 -2.82
C ARG A 88 9.56 10.08 -1.44
N MET A 89 9.04 8.97 -0.95
CA MET A 89 9.47 8.38 0.32
C MET A 89 9.29 6.88 0.31
N THR A 90 10.05 6.19 1.16
CA THR A 90 9.82 4.78 1.47
C THR A 90 9.42 4.62 2.93
N VAL A 91 8.89 3.45 3.28
CA VAL A 91 8.64 3.06 4.67
C VAL A 91 9.03 1.60 4.87
N GLY A 92 9.59 1.28 6.04
CA GLY A 92 10.08 -0.05 6.34
C GLY A 92 11.54 -0.22 5.91
N ASN A 93 12.05 -1.45 6.05
CA ASN A 93 13.40 -1.78 5.63
C ASN A 93 13.50 -3.31 5.42
N PRO A 94 13.87 -3.79 4.20
CA PRO A 94 13.98 -5.21 3.88
C PRO A 94 15.01 -5.98 4.72
N THR A 95 15.96 -5.29 5.37
CA THR A 95 16.95 -5.92 6.23
C THR A 95 16.46 -6.13 7.68
N THR A 96 15.21 -5.78 7.99
CA THR A 96 14.65 -5.92 9.34
C THR A 96 14.24 -7.37 9.58
N ASP A 97 14.86 -8.03 10.55
CA ASP A 97 14.70 -9.47 10.79
C ASP A 97 14.20 -9.82 12.21
N SER A 98 13.74 -8.81 12.95
CA SER A 98 13.23 -8.97 14.32
C SER A 98 12.01 -8.11 14.58
N LEU A 99 11.14 -8.60 15.46
CA LEU A 99 9.95 -7.89 15.92
C LEU A 99 10.29 -6.51 16.49
N ASN A 100 11.36 -6.42 17.29
CA ASN A 100 11.80 -5.14 17.88
C ASN A 100 12.28 -4.13 16.84
N GLY A 101 12.79 -4.58 15.69
CA GLY A 101 13.18 -3.71 14.58
C GLY A 101 11.99 -3.26 13.71
N SER A 102 10.87 -3.97 13.80
CA SER A 102 9.68 -3.70 12.99
C SER A 102 9.09 -2.32 13.30
N LYS A 103 8.71 -1.59 12.26
CA LYS A 103 8.10 -0.27 12.42
C LYS A 103 6.63 -0.39 12.80
N LYS A 104 6.15 0.54 13.63
CA LYS A 104 4.72 0.66 13.92
C LYS A 104 3.98 1.06 12.66
N GLY A 105 2.80 0.48 12.45
CA GLY A 105 1.98 0.72 11.27
C GLY A 105 2.42 -0.08 10.04
N LEU A 106 3.44 -0.94 10.15
CA LEU A 106 3.71 -2.02 9.21
C LEU A 106 3.22 -3.31 9.85
N ALA A 107 2.15 -3.87 9.31
CA ALA A 107 1.43 -4.95 9.96
C ALA A 107 0.67 -5.84 8.98
N TYR A 108 0.14 -6.91 9.54
CA TYR A 108 -0.70 -7.90 8.88
C TYR A 108 -2.03 -8.03 9.60
N THR A 109 -3.08 -8.33 8.84
CA THR A 109 -4.35 -8.79 9.39
C THR A 109 -4.70 -10.11 8.71
N CYS A 110 -4.92 -11.15 9.52
CA CYS A 110 -5.51 -12.38 9.05
C CYS A 110 -7.03 -12.15 8.85
N LEU A 111 -7.48 -12.15 7.61
CA LEU A 111 -8.85 -11.78 7.28
C LEU A 111 -9.77 -12.99 7.48
N GLU A 112 -10.73 -12.86 8.38
CA GLU A 112 -11.84 -13.81 8.52
C GLU A 112 -12.89 -13.56 7.42
N THR A 113 -13.06 -12.30 7.01
CA THR A 113 -13.81 -11.88 5.81
C THR A 113 -13.10 -10.70 5.15
N ILE A 114 -13.45 -10.34 3.91
CA ILE A 114 -12.92 -9.13 3.25
C ILE A 114 -13.22 -7.83 4.02
N LEU A 115 -14.23 -7.84 4.90
CA LEU A 115 -14.62 -6.71 5.76
C LEU A 115 -13.95 -6.74 7.14
N THR A 116 -13.05 -7.68 7.43
CA THR A 116 -12.31 -7.71 8.69
C THR A 116 -11.46 -6.43 8.83
N ARG A 117 -11.50 -5.77 10.00
CA ARG A 117 -10.77 -4.53 10.30
C ARG A 117 -10.18 -4.56 11.71
N GLY A 118 -9.08 -3.83 11.93
CA GLY A 118 -8.61 -3.41 13.25
C GLY A 118 -7.78 -4.40 14.09
N PHE A 119 -7.59 -5.65 13.64
CA PHE A 119 -6.68 -6.60 14.29
C PHE A 119 -5.37 -6.72 13.51
N GLU A 120 -4.45 -5.80 13.79
CA GLU A 120 -3.13 -5.72 13.17
C GLU A 120 -2.07 -6.45 14.04
N THR A 121 -1.27 -7.31 13.41
CA THR A 121 -0.13 -8.00 14.03
C THR A 121 1.14 -7.71 13.23
N GLN A 122 2.29 -7.62 13.88
CA GLN A 122 3.56 -7.46 13.16
C GLN A 122 4.08 -8.80 12.62
N ASP A 123 3.62 -9.91 13.19
CA ASP A 123 3.93 -11.24 12.72
C ASP A 123 3.06 -11.60 11.52
N PHE A 124 3.64 -12.37 10.60
CA PHE A 124 2.83 -13.09 9.63
C PHE A 124 1.80 -13.98 10.36
N PRO A 125 0.57 -14.11 9.81
CA PRO A 125 -0.41 -15.05 10.32
C PRO A 125 0.15 -16.47 10.43
N THR A 126 -0.11 -17.13 11.56
CA THR A 126 0.36 -18.49 11.87
C THR A 126 -0.70 -19.56 11.61
N LYS A 127 -1.81 -19.18 10.98
CA LYS A 127 -2.90 -20.06 10.55
C LYS A 127 -3.43 -19.61 9.19
N PRO A 128 -4.08 -20.50 8.42
CA PRO A 128 -4.80 -20.10 7.22
C PRO A 128 -5.82 -18.99 7.52
N CYS A 129 -5.86 -17.98 6.65
CA CYS A 129 -6.80 -16.86 6.76
C CYS A 129 -7.94 -17.05 5.76
N PRO A 130 -9.21 -17.17 6.21
CA PRO A 130 -10.33 -17.52 5.34
C PRO A 130 -10.55 -16.58 4.16
N ALA A 131 -10.19 -15.30 4.29
CA ALA A 131 -10.25 -14.31 3.23
C ALA A 131 -8.86 -13.78 2.87
N GLY A 132 -7.78 -14.50 3.17
CA GLY A 132 -6.44 -14.05 2.83
C GLY A 132 -5.77 -13.16 3.87
N ILE A 133 -4.63 -12.58 3.51
CA ILE A 133 -3.82 -11.73 4.40
C ILE A 133 -3.86 -10.31 3.88
N MET A 134 -4.22 -9.35 4.72
CA MET A 134 -4.00 -7.94 4.42
C MET A 134 -2.64 -7.52 4.97
N ALA A 135 -1.77 -6.96 4.13
CA ALA A 135 -0.59 -6.23 4.58
C ALA A 135 -0.91 -4.72 4.54
N ILE A 136 -0.60 -4.01 5.62
CA ILE A 136 -0.80 -2.57 5.73
C ILE A 136 0.52 -1.84 5.94
N HIS A 137 0.70 -0.73 5.21
CA HIS A 137 1.90 0.11 5.28
C HIS A 137 1.51 1.56 5.55
N HIS A 138 1.57 1.98 6.82
CA HIS A 138 1.40 3.39 7.19
C HIS A 138 2.70 4.16 7.03
N PHE A 139 2.67 5.21 6.20
CA PHE A 139 3.81 6.08 5.99
C PHE A 139 3.91 7.18 7.08
N PRO A 140 5.12 7.74 7.27
CA PRO A 140 5.29 8.98 8.02
C PRO A 140 4.44 10.15 7.47
N SER A 141 3.99 11.03 8.35
CA SER A 141 3.11 12.17 7.99
C SER A 141 3.63 13.54 8.44
N CYS A 142 4.89 13.63 8.88
CA CYS A 142 5.54 14.89 9.22
C CYS A 142 6.75 15.12 8.33
N TRP A 143 6.75 16.21 7.57
CA TRP A 143 7.79 16.57 6.59
C TRP A 143 8.69 17.69 7.10
N ASP A 144 9.97 17.66 6.74
CA ASP A 144 10.95 18.70 7.07
C ASP A 144 10.71 20.07 6.42
N GLY A 145 9.78 20.14 5.46
CA GLY A 145 9.40 21.38 4.79
C GLY A 145 10.35 21.81 3.67
N LYS A 146 11.36 20.99 3.35
CA LYS A 146 12.49 21.38 2.48
C LYS A 146 12.81 20.34 1.43
N ASN A 147 12.98 19.08 1.82
CA ASN A 147 13.54 18.06 0.96
C ASN A 147 12.42 17.21 0.34
N LEU A 148 12.28 17.24 -0.98
CA LEU A 148 11.35 16.37 -1.71
C LEU A 148 11.74 14.88 -1.59
N ASP A 149 13.00 14.64 -1.25
CA ASP A 149 13.58 13.33 -1.04
C ASP A 149 14.87 13.45 -0.22
N SER A 150 15.28 12.37 0.43
CA SER A 150 16.57 12.24 1.11
C SER A 150 17.37 11.06 0.54
N PRO A 151 18.70 10.98 0.75
CA PRO A 151 19.50 9.87 0.21
C PRO A 151 19.04 8.46 0.63
N ASP A 152 18.37 8.36 1.77
CA ASP A 152 17.78 7.14 2.32
C ASP A 152 16.26 7.02 2.05
N HIS A 153 15.68 7.98 1.33
CA HIS A 153 14.24 8.11 1.04
C HIS A 153 13.33 8.20 2.28
N GLN A 154 13.89 8.43 3.48
CA GLN A 154 13.15 8.37 4.75
C GLN A 154 13.43 9.56 5.67
N SER A 155 14.67 10.02 5.80
CA SER A 155 15.08 11.02 6.80
C SER A 155 14.51 12.43 6.63
N HIS A 156 13.94 12.76 5.47
CA HIS A 156 13.17 13.99 5.25
C HIS A 156 11.75 13.92 5.85
N MET A 157 11.36 12.75 6.36
CA MET A 157 10.09 12.48 7.01
C MET A 157 10.27 11.98 8.44
N PHE A 158 9.29 12.27 9.28
CA PHE A 158 9.22 11.80 10.66
C PHE A 158 7.90 11.09 10.93
N SER A 159 7.99 9.90 11.51
CA SER A 159 6.81 9.09 11.81
C SER A 159 6.30 9.36 13.22
N THR A 160 5.05 9.82 13.31
CA THR A 160 4.25 9.83 14.54
C THR A 160 3.09 8.84 14.48
N THR A 161 3.12 7.91 13.50
CA THR A 161 2.06 6.94 13.26
C THR A 161 1.90 5.96 14.43
N LYS A 162 0.68 5.51 14.64
CA LYS A 162 0.31 4.54 15.68
C LYS A 162 -0.28 3.25 15.12
N GLY A 163 -0.39 3.11 13.79
CA GLY A 163 -1.16 2.04 13.13
C GLY A 163 -2.68 2.22 13.25
N GLY A 164 -3.45 1.38 12.54
CA GLY A 164 -4.91 1.34 12.59
C GLY A 164 -5.62 2.66 12.34
N PHE A 165 -5.08 3.51 11.46
CA PHE A 165 -5.61 4.85 11.13
C PHE A 165 -5.88 5.75 12.35
N ARG A 166 -5.15 5.53 13.45
CA ARG A 166 -5.28 6.34 14.67
C ARG A 166 -4.66 7.72 14.45
N PRO A 167 -5.19 8.78 15.07
CA PRO A 167 -4.59 10.11 15.01
C PRO A 167 -3.10 10.09 15.37
N ALA A 168 -2.30 10.50 14.39
CA ALA A 168 -0.87 10.76 14.53
C ALA A 168 -0.59 11.80 15.62
N GLY A 169 0.58 11.69 16.24
CA GLY A 169 1.07 12.70 17.18
C GLY A 169 1.44 14.01 16.47
N PRO A 170 1.62 15.12 17.22
CA PRO A 170 2.04 16.39 16.65
C PRO A 170 3.42 16.28 15.99
N CYS A 171 3.60 17.02 14.91
CA CYS A 171 4.86 17.05 14.19
C CYS A 171 5.96 17.76 15.00
N PRO A 172 7.18 17.19 15.07
CA PRO A 172 8.27 17.82 15.81
C PRO A 172 8.83 19.03 15.05
N ALA A 173 9.57 19.90 15.75
CA ALA A 173 10.20 21.07 15.14
C ALA A 173 11.17 20.75 13.99
N SER A 174 11.77 19.55 13.98
CA SER A 174 12.61 19.09 12.87
C SER A 174 11.83 18.75 11.60
N HIS A 175 10.54 18.42 11.74
CA HIS A 175 9.65 18.01 10.65
C HIS A 175 8.28 18.69 10.78
N PRO A 176 8.23 20.03 10.71
CA PRO A 176 7.07 20.78 11.21
C PRO A 176 5.84 20.72 10.29
N VAL A 177 5.96 20.21 9.06
CA VAL A 177 4.86 20.25 8.08
C VAL A 177 4.01 18.99 8.19
N LYS A 178 2.76 19.15 8.64
CA LYS A 178 1.76 18.07 8.65
C LYS A 178 1.34 17.73 7.21
N MET A 179 1.52 16.47 6.84
CA MET A 179 1.12 15.86 5.58
C MET A 179 -0.03 14.85 5.82
N PRO A 180 -0.75 14.40 4.77
CA PRO A 180 -1.77 13.36 4.93
C PRO A 180 -1.13 12.09 5.49
N GLN A 181 -1.87 11.35 6.30
CA GLN A 181 -1.50 9.98 6.63
C GLN A 181 -1.78 9.12 5.39
N LEU A 182 -0.70 8.82 4.67
CA LEU A 182 -0.71 7.87 3.57
C LEU A 182 -0.64 6.45 4.12
N ALA A 183 -1.52 5.57 3.65
CA ALA A 183 -1.47 4.15 3.97
C ALA A 183 -1.86 3.29 2.78
N TYR A 184 -1.21 2.13 2.64
CA TYR A 184 -1.57 1.12 1.66
C TYR A 184 -2.20 -0.06 2.38
N GLU A 185 -3.33 -0.56 1.90
CA GLU A 185 -3.81 -1.90 2.22
C GLU A 185 -3.69 -2.78 0.97
N THR A 186 -2.89 -3.84 1.08
CA THR A 186 -2.71 -4.84 0.02
C THR A 186 -3.32 -6.16 0.46
N MET A 187 -4.33 -6.63 -0.28
CA MET A 187 -5.02 -7.88 0.03
C MET A 187 -4.37 -9.01 -0.75
N TRP A 188 -3.71 -9.93 -0.05
CA TRP A 188 -3.06 -11.11 -0.59
C TRP A 188 -4.01 -12.31 -0.51
N ASN A 189 -4.42 -12.85 -1.65
CA ASN A 189 -5.31 -14.00 -1.71
C ASN A 189 -4.54 -15.29 -1.39
N THR A 190 -4.46 -15.61 -0.11
CA THR A 190 -3.78 -16.82 0.37
C THR A 190 -4.70 -18.04 0.48
N THR A 191 -5.98 -17.90 0.12
CA THR A 191 -6.99 -18.95 0.33
C THR A 191 -6.70 -20.22 -0.47
N ALA A 192 -6.11 -20.08 -1.66
CA ALA A 192 -5.69 -21.18 -2.52
C ALA A 192 -4.60 -22.08 -1.89
N PHE A 193 -3.94 -21.64 -0.81
CA PHE A 193 -2.86 -22.38 -0.15
C PHE A 193 -3.28 -23.01 1.18
N ALA A 194 -4.54 -22.85 1.62
CA ALA A 194 -5.00 -23.27 2.94
C ALA A 194 -4.74 -24.76 3.23
N ASP A 195 -4.92 -25.63 2.23
CA ASP A 195 -4.73 -27.07 2.36
C ASP A 195 -3.27 -27.54 2.12
N MET A 196 -2.35 -26.61 1.87
CA MET A 196 -0.93 -26.88 1.59
C MET A 196 0.00 -26.36 2.69
N TRP A 197 -0.53 -26.02 3.86
CA TRP A 197 0.28 -25.56 4.99
C TRP A 197 1.25 -26.64 5.49
N PRO A 198 2.46 -26.25 5.93
CA PRO A 198 3.42 -27.18 6.50
C PRO A 198 2.88 -27.99 7.67
N THR A 199 3.18 -29.29 7.68
CA THR A 199 2.76 -30.23 8.73
C THR A 199 3.37 -29.96 10.10
N ASP A 200 4.47 -29.19 10.15
CA ASP A 200 5.11 -28.75 11.39
C ASP A 200 4.45 -27.49 11.99
N GLY A 201 3.44 -26.93 11.32
CA GLY A 201 2.71 -25.74 11.75
C GLY A 201 3.45 -24.43 11.44
N SER A 202 4.55 -24.46 10.70
CA SER A 202 5.23 -23.24 10.25
C SER A 202 4.38 -22.46 9.24
N GLN A 203 4.50 -21.14 9.28
CA GLN A 203 3.83 -20.23 8.36
C GLN A 203 4.55 -20.22 6.99
N PRO A 204 3.88 -20.50 5.86
CA PRO A 204 4.55 -20.73 4.57
C PRO A 204 4.77 -19.51 3.68
N PHE A 205 4.29 -18.31 4.06
CA PHE A 205 4.50 -17.12 3.21
C PHE A 205 5.83 -16.43 3.46
N VAL A 206 6.40 -15.92 2.37
CA VAL A 206 7.70 -15.25 2.31
C VAL A 206 7.59 -14.02 1.43
N TRP A 207 8.30 -12.94 1.75
CA TRP A 207 8.43 -11.83 0.82
C TRP A 207 9.48 -12.12 -0.26
N SER A 208 9.34 -11.48 -1.42
CA SER A 208 10.23 -11.59 -2.59
C SER A 208 11.73 -11.42 -2.32
N TYR A 209 12.13 -10.76 -1.24
CA TYR A 209 13.51 -10.63 -0.79
C TYR A 209 13.91 -11.69 0.26
N SER A 210 13.27 -12.85 0.22
CA SER A 210 13.50 -14.03 1.06
C SER A 210 13.27 -13.83 2.57
N ASP A 211 12.40 -12.89 2.96
CA ASP A 211 11.97 -12.69 4.35
C ASP A 211 10.79 -13.58 4.70
N HIS A 212 11.05 -14.57 5.55
CA HIS A 212 10.09 -15.54 6.08
C HIS A 212 9.52 -15.13 7.45
N LYS A 213 10.02 -14.04 8.04
CA LYS A 213 9.56 -13.53 9.33
C LYS A 213 8.49 -12.45 9.16
N GLY A 214 8.58 -11.68 8.06
CA GLY A 214 7.63 -10.63 7.69
C GLY A 214 7.98 -9.24 8.23
N TYR A 215 9.03 -9.12 9.04
CA TYR A 215 9.42 -7.87 9.70
C TYR A 215 10.10 -6.87 8.76
N GLY A 216 10.59 -7.33 7.61
CA GLY A 216 11.25 -6.49 6.59
C GLY A 216 10.29 -5.79 5.64
N THR A 217 8.98 -5.94 5.84
CA THR A 217 7.99 -5.43 4.90
C THR A 217 8.17 -3.92 4.70
N HIS A 218 8.02 -3.48 3.46
CA HIS A 218 8.28 -2.11 3.06
C HIS A 218 7.42 -1.71 1.86
N ALA A 219 7.31 -0.41 1.65
CA ALA A 219 6.57 0.15 0.56
C ALA A 219 7.16 1.49 0.13
N ASP A 220 6.94 1.82 -1.14
CA ASP A 220 7.49 2.99 -1.79
C ASP A 220 6.34 3.89 -2.25
N TYR A 221 6.58 5.19 -2.18
CA TYR A 221 5.66 6.22 -2.63
C TYR A 221 6.38 7.22 -3.52
N VAL A 222 5.80 7.45 -4.70
CA VAL A 222 6.23 8.53 -5.59
C VAL A 222 5.00 9.37 -5.92
N PHE A 223 5.00 10.63 -5.51
CA PHE A 223 3.87 11.52 -5.70
C PHE A 223 3.62 11.85 -7.18
N GLY A 224 2.37 11.79 -7.60
CA GLY A 224 1.93 12.11 -8.96
C GLY A 224 0.49 12.60 -9.04
N TRP A 225 -0.05 13.24 -8.00
CA TRP A 225 -1.36 13.89 -8.14
C TRP A 225 -1.22 15.16 -8.99
N LYS A 226 -2.16 15.36 -9.91
CA LYS A 226 -2.15 16.48 -10.86
C LYS A 226 -2.58 17.79 -10.20
N GLY A 227 -1.86 18.87 -10.49
CA GLY A 227 -2.22 20.22 -10.05
C GLY A 227 -2.49 20.33 -8.55
N ASP A 228 -3.62 20.92 -8.18
CA ASP A 228 -4.03 21.11 -6.78
C ASP A 228 -4.92 19.99 -6.24
N SER A 229 -5.18 18.93 -7.01
CA SER A 229 -6.23 17.95 -6.73
C SER A 229 -6.14 17.31 -5.33
N LEU A 230 -4.96 16.84 -4.91
CA LEU A 230 -4.79 16.28 -3.57
C LEU A 230 -4.99 17.36 -2.49
N GLN A 231 -4.46 18.57 -2.69
CA GLN A 231 -4.67 19.67 -1.73
C GLN A 231 -6.15 20.08 -1.65
N ARG A 232 -6.87 20.06 -2.78
CA ARG A 232 -8.31 20.31 -2.85
C ARG A 232 -9.09 19.29 -2.03
N ALA A 233 -8.72 18.01 -2.10
CA ALA A 233 -9.29 16.98 -1.24
C ALA A 233 -8.92 17.19 0.24
N MET A 234 -7.67 17.55 0.55
CA MET A 234 -7.23 17.83 1.92
C MET A 234 -7.87 19.08 2.54
N ASN A 235 -8.39 20.00 1.71
CA ASN A 235 -9.13 21.18 2.14
C ASN A 235 -10.65 20.94 2.23
N ASN A 236 -11.13 19.71 2.00
CA ASN A 236 -12.54 19.37 2.00
C ASN A 236 -12.87 18.36 3.12
N SER A 237 -14.12 18.37 3.60
CA SER A 237 -14.60 17.40 4.60
C SER A 237 -14.99 16.06 4.00
N CYS A 238 -14.94 15.90 2.67
CA CYS A 238 -15.20 14.64 2.01
C CYS A 238 -14.23 13.57 2.50
N MET A 239 -14.72 12.33 2.59
CA MET A 239 -13.94 11.17 3.01
C MET A 239 -14.17 10.04 2.02
N PHE A 240 -13.09 9.42 1.55
CA PHE A 240 -13.14 8.23 0.67
C PHE A 240 -14.12 8.42 -0.50
N HIS A 241 -15.11 7.54 -0.67
CA HIS A 241 -16.09 7.58 -1.77
C HIS A 241 -16.91 8.88 -1.81
N TYR A 242 -17.00 9.63 -0.71
CA TYR A 242 -17.65 10.95 -0.70
C TYR A 242 -16.81 12.04 -1.39
N CYS A 243 -15.51 11.82 -1.61
CA CYS A 243 -14.69 12.69 -2.46
C CYS A 243 -14.90 12.41 -3.96
N GLY A 244 -15.59 11.30 -4.27
CA GLY A 244 -15.76 10.71 -5.59
C GLY A 244 -15.59 9.19 -5.49
N SER A 245 -16.24 8.43 -6.35
CA SER A 245 -16.06 6.98 -6.48
C SER A 245 -16.11 6.57 -7.95
N PRO A 246 -15.74 5.34 -8.33
CA PRO A 246 -15.76 4.95 -9.73
C PRO A 246 -17.11 5.22 -10.39
N GLY A 247 -17.13 5.98 -11.49
CA GLY A 247 -18.35 6.40 -12.19
C GLY A 247 -19.17 7.52 -11.53
N MET A 248 -18.77 8.02 -10.36
CA MET A 248 -19.40 9.16 -9.67
C MET A 248 -18.38 10.26 -9.40
N GLN A 249 -18.60 11.42 -10.02
CA GLN A 249 -17.76 12.60 -9.80
C GLN A 249 -18.01 13.21 -8.41
N GLY A 250 -16.97 13.82 -7.84
CA GLY A 250 -17.08 14.54 -6.57
C GLY A 250 -16.14 15.74 -6.53
N VAL A 251 -15.53 15.97 -5.37
CA VAL A 251 -14.43 16.94 -5.21
C VAL A 251 -13.24 16.54 -6.09
N LEU A 252 -13.06 15.24 -6.30
CA LEU A 252 -12.09 14.65 -7.22
C LEU A 252 -12.81 14.12 -8.46
N LYS A 253 -12.13 14.22 -9.59
CA LYS A 253 -12.60 13.62 -10.84
C LYS A 253 -12.36 12.12 -10.81
N THR A 254 -13.31 11.36 -11.33
CA THR A 254 -13.27 9.89 -11.33
C THR A 254 -13.50 9.32 -12.72
N GLN A 255 -13.17 8.04 -12.86
CA GLN A 255 -13.44 7.22 -14.03
C GLN A 255 -14.21 5.97 -13.62
N THR A 256 -14.72 5.21 -14.59
CA THR A 256 -15.38 3.93 -14.36
C THR A 256 -14.37 2.82 -14.06
N VAL A 257 -14.83 1.71 -13.47
CA VAL A 257 -14.00 0.50 -13.26
C VAL A 257 -13.48 -0.06 -14.59
N GLN A 258 -14.26 0.05 -15.66
CA GLN A 258 -13.85 -0.37 -17.01
C GLN A 258 -12.66 0.44 -17.52
N GLU A 259 -12.66 1.76 -17.31
CA GLU A 259 -11.56 2.64 -17.70
C GLU A 259 -10.30 2.41 -16.84
N MET A 260 -10.47 2.22 -15.52
CA MET A 260 -9.37 1.83 -14.62
C MET A 260 -8.67 0.55 -15.12
N ASN A 261 -9.45 -0.49 -15.42
CA ASN A 261 -8.96 -1.77 -15.89
C ASN A 261 -8.35 -1.73 -17.30
N ALA A 262 -8.65 -0.70 -18.10
CA ALA A 262 -8.08 -0.51 -19.43
C ALA A 262 -6.65 0.03 -19.37
N CYS A 263 -6.25 0.63 -18.24
CA CYS A 263 -4.88 1.07 -18.01
C CYS A 263 -4.01 -0.10 -17.54
N ALA A 264 -2.94 -0.38 -18.29
CA ALA A 264 -1.92 -1.35 -17.91
C ALA A 264 -0.59 -0.92 -18.50
N VAL A 265 0.49 -1.20 -17.76
CA VAL A 265 1.85 -1.13 -18.29
C VAL A 265 2.26 -2.51 -18.78
N GLU A 266 2.97 -2.58 -19.90
CA GLU A 266 3.54 -3.84 -20.37
C GLU A 266 4.61 -4.32 -19.39
N SER A 267 4.67 -5.64 -19.16
CA SER A 267 5.77 -6.22 -18.39
C SER A 267 7.08 -5.95 -19.11
N THR A 268 8.03 -5.36 -18.40
CA THR A 268 9.41 -5.15 -18.90
C THR A 268 10.37 -6.25 -18.46
N VAL A 269 9.88 -7.24 -17.70
CA VAL A 269 10.67 -8.37 -17.17
C VAL A 269 10.34 -9.62 -17.98
N THR A 270 11.37 -10.33 -18.42
CA THR A 270 11.28 -11.54 -19.26
C THR A 270 11.39 -12.85 -18.49
N GLU A 271 11.36 -12.81 -17.15
CA GLU A 271 11.40 -13.99 -16.30
C GLU A 271 9.99 -14.47 -15.94
N GLU A 272 9.86 -15.77 -15.69
CA GLU A 272 8.60 -16.35 -15.23
C GLU A 272 8.37 -16.02 -13.74
N VAL A 273 7.29 -15.32 -13.43
CA VAL A 273 6.99 -14.86 -12.06
C VAL A 273 5.68 -15.40 -11.50
N ASP A 274 4.84 -15.98 -12.34
CA ASP A 274 3.49 -16.39 -11.94
C ASP A 274 3.35 -17.91 -11.80
N GLY A 275 4.20 -18.71 -12.45
CA GLY A 275 4.28 -20.16 -12.34
C GLY A 275 4.63 -20.70 -10.94
N TRP A 276 4.79 -22.01 -10.85
CA TRP A 276 5.52 -22.62 -9.73
C TRP A 276 7.00 -22.49 -10.03
N LEU A 277 7.74 -21.85 -9.14
CA LEU A 277 9.13 -21.45 -9.34
C LEU A 277 10.05 -22.26 -8.43
N ASP A 278 11.23 -22.64 -8.92
CA ASP A 278 12.21 -23.38 -8.10
C ASP A 278 12.98 -22.45 -7.14
N HIS A 279 12.95 -21.14 -7.40
CA HIS A 279 13.56 -20.09 -6.60
C HIS A 279 12.70 -18.81 -6.67
N LEU A 280 12.96 -17.85 -5.78
CA LEU A 280 12.32 -16.54 -5.86
C LEU A 280 12.87 -15.76 -7.06
N PRO A 281 12.04 -14.95 -7.74
CA PRO A 281 12.51 -14.12 -8.83
C PRO A 281 13.74 -13.27 -8.49
N GLY A 282 14.68 -13.19 -9.44
CA GLY A 282 15.97 -12.51 -9.27
C GLY A 282 17.02 -13.24 -8.41
N TYR A 283 16.71 -14.42 -7.85
CA TYR A 283 17.69 -15.28 -7.18
C TYR A 283 18.12 -16.42 -8.13
N GLU A 284 18.91 -16.12 -9.15
CA GLU A 284 19.53 -17.19 -9.94
C GLU A 284 20.48 -17.98 -9.03
N MET A 285 20.27 -19.30 -8.92
CA MET A 285 21.30 -20.15 -8.32
C MET A 285 22.47 -20.19 -9.28
N GLU A 286 23.65 -19.73 -8.85
CA GLU A 286 24.90 -20.00 -9.58
C GLU A 286 25.00 -21.52 -9.78
N VAL A 287 24.96 -21.95 -11.05
CA VAL A 287 25.08 -23.35 -11.47
C VAL A 287 26.53 -23.79 -11.40
#